data_AF-A0A945C7Q9-F1
#
_entry.id   AF-A0A945C7Q9-F1
#
_cell.length_a   1.000
_cell.length_b   1.000
_cell.length_c   1.000
_cell.angle_alpha   90.00
_cell.angle_beta   90.00
_cell.angle_gamma   90.00
#
_symmetry.space_group_name_H-M   'P 1'
#
loop_
_entity.id
_entity.type
_entity.pdbx_description
1 polymer ?
#
loop_
_entity_poly.entity_id
_entity_poly.type
_entity_poly.pdbx_seq_one_letter_code
_entity_poly.pdbx_strand_id
1 'polypeptide(L)'
;MDFNIIKIKALILKSGLSEEDQQSLLSLFAQAKDGDLKEAVKLFENDLENVKIMDDVYKAKLKVFENKDKKGWREILEEERRSLEEMEE
;
A
#
# COMPACT_ATOMS: atom_id res chain seq x y z
N MET A 1 -5.38 -12.45 18.26
CA MET A 1 -6.48 -11.72 17.62
C MET A 1 -5.81 -10.74 16.69
N ASP A 2 -6.04 -10.87 15.38
CA ASP A 2 -5.35 -10.08 14.37
C ASP A 2 -6.01 -8.70 14.29
N PHE A 3 -5.60 -7.82 15.21
CA PHE A 3 -6.27 -6.55 15.44
C PHE A 3 -5.97 -5.56 14.32
N ASN A 4 -4.76 -5.59 13.76
CA ASN A 4 -4.35 -4.64 12.74
C ASN A 4 -4.99 -4.97 11.39
N ILE A 5 -5.12 -6.25 11.01
CA ILE A 5 -5.82 -6.59 9.76
C ILE A 5 -7.31 -6.19 9.78
N ILE A 6 -7.97 -6.26 10.95
CA ILE A 6 -9.36 -5.78 11.10
C ILE A 6 -9.42 -4.26 10.90
N LYS A 7 -8.47 -3.52 11.46
CA LYS A 7 -8.38 -2.07 11.27
C LYS A 7 -8.10 -1.69 9.81
N ILE A 8 -7.12 -2.33 9.16
CA ILE A 8 -6.81 -2.13 7.75
C ILE A 8 -8.06 -2.35 6.89
N LYS A 9 -8.80 -3.44 7.14
CA LYS A 9 -10.07 -3.71 6.46
C LYS A 9 -11.04 -2.54 6.58
N ALA A 10 -11.25 -2.03 7.79
CA ALA A 10 -12.15 -0.90 8.01
C ALA A 10 -11.67 0.39 7.33
N LEU A 11 -10.37 0.64 7.29
CA LEU A 11 -9.77 1.82 6.65
C LEU A 11 -9.90 1.76 5.12
N ILE A 12 -9.64 0.60 4.52
CA ILE A 12 -9.78 0.39 3.07
C ILE A 12 -11.24 0.59 2.64
N LEU A 13 -12.21 0.05 3.37
CA LEU A 13 -13.64 0.24 3.07
C LEU A 13 -14.09 1.70 3.17
N LYS A 14 -13.37 2.53 3.93
CA LYS A 14 -13.64 3.97 4.09
C LYS A 14 -12.88 4.87 3.11
N SER A 15 -11.90 4.32 2.38
CA SER A 15 -10.98 5.08 1.53
C SER A 15 -11.62 5.72 0.30
N GLY A 16 -12.84 5.28 -0.08
CA GLY A 16 -13.50 5.72 -1.31
C GLY A 16 -12.96 5.08 -2.59
N LEU A 17 -12.04 4.12 -2.48
CA LEU A 17 -11.59 3.28 -3.60
C LEU A 17 -12.74 2.46 -4.20
N SER A 18 -12.57 2.02 -5.45
CA SER A 18 -13.51 1.11 -6.10
C SER A 18 -13.56 -0.25 -5.37
N GLU A 19 -14.64 -1.01 -5.51
CA GLU A 19 -14.74 -2.34 -4.87
C GLU A 19 -13.61 -3.28 -5.33
N GLU A 20 -13.21 -3.21 -6.60
CA GLU A 20 -12.11 -4.00 -7.16
C GLU A 20 -10.76 -3.67 -6.51
N ASP A 21 -10.48 -2.38 -6.34
CA ASP A 21 -9.25 -1.90 -5.71
C ASP A 21 -9.22 -2.24 -4.22
N GLN A 22 -10.36 -2.09 -3.55
CA GLN A 22 -10.51 -2.52 -2.16
C GLN A 22 -10.21 -4.02 -2.02
N GLN A 23 -10.78 -4.88 -2.87
CA GLN A 23 -10.50 -6.32 -2.82
C GLN A 23 -9.03 -6.65 -3.10
N SER A 24 -8.42 -5.94 -4.04
CA SER A 24 -7.02 -6.12 -4.40
C SER A 24 -6.09 -5.80 -3.23
N LEU A 25 -6.28 -4.63 -2.58
CA LEU A 25 -5.52 -4.27 -1.38
C LEU A 25 -5.80 -5.19 -0.20
N LEU A 26 -7.06 -5.61 -0.01
CA LEU A 26 -7.41 -6.55 1.05
C LEU A 26 -6.70 -7.90 0.87
N SER A 27 -6.59 -8.39 -0.36
CA SER A 27 -5.86 -9.61 -0.68
C SER A 27 -4.36 -9.46 -0.42
N LEU A 28 -3.79 -8.30 -0.75
CA LEU A 28 -2.39 -7.98 -0.46
C LEU A 28 -2.13 -7.99 1.06
N PHE A 29 -2.91 -7.24 1.84
CA PHE A 29 -2.71 -7.13 3.29
C PHE A 29 -3.01 -8.42 4.04
N ALA A 30 -3.87 -9.30 3.51
CA ALA A 30 -4.11 -10.62 4.10
C ALA A 30 -2.88 -11.54 4.08
N GLN A 31 -1.87 -11.25 3.26
CA GLN A 31 -0.62 -12.01 3.20
C GLN A 31 0.44 -11.52 4.20
N ALA A 32 0.25 -10.31 4.74
CA ALA A 32 1.18 -9.74 5.73
C ALA A 32 0.90 -10.29 7.13
N LYS A 33 1.94 -10.36 7.97
CA LYS A 33 1.75 -10.70 9.39
C LYS A 33 1.16 -9.51 10.12
N ASP A 34 0.30 -9.76 11.11
CA ASP A 34 -0.40 -8.69 11.84
C ASP A 34 0.55 -7.66 12.50
N GLY A 35 1.76 -8.09 12.89
CA GLY A 35 2.79 -7.20 13.42
C GLY A 35 3.33 -6.19 12.40
N ASP A 36 3.43 -6.58 11.13
CA ASP A 36 3.95 -5.74 10.04
C ASP A 36 2.92 -4.67 9.63
N LEU A 37 1.63 -4.91 9.92
CA LEU A 37 0.53 -4.00 9.59
C LEU A 37 0.45 -2.78 10.52
N LYS A 38 1.15 -2.79 11.66
CA LYS A 38 1.02 -1.73 12.67
C LYS A 38 1.33 -0.35 12.12
N GLU A 39 2.39 -0.21 11.33
CA GLU A 39 2.79 1.08 10.77
C GLU A 39 1.85 1.50 9.63
N ALA A 40 1.38 0.55 8.81
CA ALA A 40 0.37 0.83 7.79
C ALA A 40 -0.95 1.34 8.40
N VAL A 41 -1.39 0.75 9.52
CA VAL A 41 -2.57 1.22 10.26
C VAL A 41 -2.39 2.66 10.69
N LYS A 42 -1.26 3.02 11.31
CA LYS A 42 -1.01 4.41 11.73
C LYS A 42 -1.01 5.37 10.55
N LEU A 43 -0.36 4.99 9.45
CA LEU A 43 -0.28 5.82 8.25
C LEU A 43 -1.68 6.10 7.68
N PHE A 44 -2.54 5.09 7.63
CA PHE A 44 -3.91 5.19 7.12
C PHE A 44 -4.87 5.88 8.11
N GLU A 45 -4.64 5.74 9.42
CA GLU A 45 -5.40 6.47 10.44
C GLU A 45 -5.07 7.98 10.43
N ASN A 46 -3.81 8.34 10.12
CA ASN A 46 -3.38 9.74 10.02
C ASN A 46 -4.01 10.44 8.82
N ASP A 47 -4.00 9.80 7.64
CA ASP A 47 -4.64 10.31 6.43
C ASP A 47 -5.12 9.15 5.55
N LEU A 48 -6.42 9.12 5.26
CA LEU A 48 -7.02 8.10 4.40
C LEU A 48 -6.56 8.22 2.94
N GLU A 49 -6.05 9.38 2.51
CA GLU A 49 -5.45 9.54 1.18
C GLU A 49 -4.24 8.61 1.01
N ASN A 50 -3.54 8.27 2.09
CA ASN A 50 -2.45 7.29 2.06
C ASN A 50 -2.90 5.90 1.60
N VAL A 51 -4.18 5.54 1.79
CA VAL A 51 -4.73 4.29 1.26
C VAL A 51 -4.77 4.32 -0.27
N LYS A 52 -5.12 5.46 -0.86
CA LYS A 52 -5.16 5.63 -2.32
C LYS A 52 -3.76 5.69 -2.91
N ILE A 53 -2.83 6.40 -2.26
CA ILE A 53 -1.42 6.42 -2.66
C ILE A 53 -0.85 4.99 -2.66
N MET A 54 -1.16 4.19 -1.63
CA MET A 54 -0.76 2.78 -1.59
C MET A 54 -1.35 1.96 -2.75
N ASP A 55 -2.63 2.16 -3.07
CA ASP A 55 -3.29 1.51 -4.22
C ASP A 55 -2.59 1.85 -5.54
N ASP A 56 -2.30 3.14 -5.78
CA ASP A 56 -1.65 3.61 -6.99
C ASP A 56 -0.24 3.04 -7.14
N VAL A 57 0.56 3.06 -6.06
CA VAL A 57 1.91 2.46 -6.05
C VAL A 57 1.82 0.94 -6.29
N TYR A 58 0.86 0.26 -5.66
CA TYR A 58 0.67 -1.17 -5.85
C TYR A 58 0.30 -1.51 -7.30
N LYS A 59 -0.63 -0.79 -7.91
CA LYS A 59 -1.01 -0.94 -9.32
C LYS A 59 0.16 -0.65 -10.26
N ALA A 60 0.95 0.40 -9.99
CA ALA A 60 2.14 0.70 -10.77
C ALA A 60 3.12 -0.48 -10.73
N LYS A 61 3.39 -1.03 -9.53
CA LYS A 61 4.24 -2.22 -9.34
C LYS A 61 3.70 -3.45 -10.04
N LEU A 62 2.40 -3.73 -9.96
CA LEU A 62 1.78 -4.83 -10.70
C LEU A 62 1.97 -4.66 -12.21
N LYS A 63 1.68 -3.47 -12.74
CA LYS A 63 1.81 -3.19 -14.17
C LYS A 63 3.24 -3.39 -14.68
N VAL A 64 4.25 -2.90 -13.97
CA VAL A 64 5.65 -3.09 -14.41
C VAL A 64 6.10 -4.54 -14.24
N PHE A 65 5.59 -5.26 -13.24
CA PHE A 65 5.85 -6.68 -13.04
C PHE A 65 5.27 -7.55 -14.16
N GLU A 66 3.99 -7.36 -14.48
CA GLU A 66 3.29 -8.08 -15.55
C GLU A 66 3.92 -7.83 -16.92
N ASN A 67 4.33 -6.59 -17.19
CA ASN A 67 4.99 -6.20 -18.44
C ASN A 67 6.48 -6.60 -18.50
N LYS A 68 7.03 -7.18 -17.42
CA LYS A 68 8.47 -7.49 -17.27
C LYS A 68 9.35 -6.25 -17.52
N ASP A 69 8.82 -5.07 -17.20
CA ASP A 69 9.49 -3.79 -17.42
C ASP A 69 10.52 -3.54 -16.30
N LYS A 70 11.74 -4.02 -16.55
CA LYS A 70 12.86 -3.83 -15.63
C LYS A 70 13.25 -2.37 -15.45
N LYS A 71 12.93 -1.48 -16.40
CA LYS A 71 13.26 -0.06 -16.29
C LYS A 71 12.26 0.61 -15.37
N GLY A 72 10.96 0.44 -15.63
CA GLY A 72 9.90 0.96 -14.76
C GLY A 72 9.99 0.44 -13.32
N TRP A 73 10.39 -0.83 -13.13
CA TRP A 73 10.63 -1.37 -11.78
C TRP A 73 11.76 -0.63 -11.04
N ARG A 74 12.84 -0.26 -11.74
CA ARG A 74 13.94 0.50 -11.11
C ARG A 74 13.53 1.93 -10.76
N GLU A 75 12.76 2.58 -11.63
CA GLU A 75 12.27 3.94 -11.41
C GLU A 75 11.39 3.99 -10.15
N ILE A 76 10.44 3.05 -10.00
CA ILE A 76 9.60 2.95 -8.79
C ILE A 76 10.46 2.79 -7.54
N LEU A 77 11.46 1.90 -7.56
CA LEU A 77 12.32 1.68 -6.39
C LEU A 77 13.19 2.91 -6.05
N GLU A 78 13.63 3.68 -7.05
CA GLU A 78 14.39 4.91 -6.84
C GLU A 78 13.52 6.02 -6.23
N GLU A 79 12.25 6.14 -6.65
CA GLU A 79 11.29 7.07 -6.06
C GLU A 79 10.95 6.71 -4.60
N GLU A 80 10.74 5.42 -4.31
CA GLU A 80 10.53 4.94 -2.95
C GLU A 80 11.74 5.22 -2.06
N ARG A 81 12.97 4.99 -2.57
CA ARG A 81 14.19 5.29 -1.84
C ARG A 81 14.31 6.77 -1.53
N ARG A 82 14.06 7.64 -2.52
CA ARG A 82 14.12 9.10 -2.32
C ARG A 82 13.11 9.58 -1.29
N SER A 83 11.89 9.06 -1.34
CA SER A 83 10.84 9.42 -0.39
C SER A 83 11.20 9.01 1.05
N LEU A 84 11.90 7.88 1.22
CA LEU A 84 12.41 7.45 2.53
C LEU A 84 13.55 8.35 3.02
N GLU A 85 14.48 8.72 2.13
CA GLU A 85 15.58 9.65 2.44
C GLU A 85 15.04 11.01 2.91
N GLU A 86 13.99 11.55 2.26
CA GLU A 86 13.33 12.82 2.63
C GLU A 86 12.60 12.76 3.99
N MET A 87 12.23 11.58 4.47
CA MET A 87 11.57 11.40 5.78
C MET A 87 12.56 11.22 6.93
N GLU A 88 13.83 10.93 6.64
CA GLU A 88 14.91 10.73 7.63
C GLU A 88 15.72 12.02 7.92
N GLU A 89 15.55 13.09 7.13
CA GLU A 89 16.13 14.44 7.32
C GLU A 89 15.24 15.37 8.17
#